data_AF-A0A9P1AR24-F1
#
_entry.id   AF-A0A9P1AR24-F1
#
_cell.length_a   1.000
_cell.length_b   1.000
_cell.length_c   1.000
_cell.angle_alpha   90.00
_cell.angle_beta   90.00
_cell.angle_gamma   90.00
#
_symmetry.space_group_name_H-M   'P 1'
#
loop_
_entity.id
_entity.type
_entity.pdbx_description
1 polymer ?
#
loop_
_entity_poly.entity_id
_entity_poly.type
_entity_poly.pdbx_seq_one_letter_code
_entity_poly.pdbx_strand_id
1 'polypeptide(L)'
;MTATLTDDIVATVLEQIEDKSYEDEKMKAGMIKDEANQFFKDQVYDVAIDLYTVALEIHPTAVLYGNRAQAYLKRELYGSALEDADNAIAIDPSYVKGFYRRATANMALGRFKKALTDYQAVAKVKPNDKDAKAKLEECQKIWRRQQFEKAISTDHDKKSIAESIDVNAMAIEDAYTGPHLEDRITKEFMMELIEKFKGQMKLHKKYAFKMLLDFYNYVKALPTMVEIDVPAGKKFTICGDVHGQFYDLINIFEINGWPSETNPYLFNGDFVDRGSFSVETIFTMIGFKLLYPNHFFMSRGNHESDVMNKMYGFEGEVKAKYTSQMSEFFTEIFCFLPLCHLINKKIFVCHGGLFKDDGVTLDDIRKTERNRQPPDEGIMCDLLWSDPQPINGRSPSKRGVGCQFGPDVTAKWCKENGVEYVVRSHEVKPEGYEAHHNGQCYTVFSAPNYCDQMNNKGAFITITGDNLTPRFTSFDSVPHPKMPPMAYANRLFGF
;
A
#
# COMPACT_ATOMS: atom_id res chain seq x y z
N MET A 1 22.66 -0.08 18.80
CA MET A 1 22.34 0.10 17.38
C MET A 1 23.17 -0.90 16.62
N THR A 2 22.55 -1.96 16.13
CA THR A 2 23.17 -2.89 15.18
C THR A 2 23.19 -2.18 13.83
N ALA A 3 24.37 -1.99 13.24
CA ALA A 3 24.49 -1.52 11.86
C ALA A 3 23.65 -2.41 10.95
N THR A 4 22.94 -1.80 10.01
CA THR A 4 22.19 -2.57 9.01
C THR A 4 23.17 -3.12 7.97
N LEU A 5 22.78 -4.17 7.24
CA LEU A 5 23.59 -4.71 6.13
C LEU A 5 23.94 -3.61 5.10
N THR A 6 23.06 -2.63 4.92
CA THR A 6 23.26 -1.47 4.07
C THR A 6 24.39 -0.58 4.58
N ASP A 7 24.41 -0.28 5.89
CA ASP A 7 25.43 0.56 6.52
C ASP A 7 26.84 -0.03 6.36
N ASP A 8 26.97 -1.36 6.54
CA ASP A 8 28.24 -2.06 6.39
C ASP A 8 28.77 -2.01 4.95
N ILE A 9 27.87 -2.16 3.95
CA ILE A 9 28.23 -2.05 2.53
C ILE A 9 28.67 -0.62 2.20
N VAL A 10 27.91 0.38 2.63
CA VAL A 10 28.24 1.79 2.41
C VAL A 10 29.58 2.14 3.03
N ALA A 11 29.82 1.76 4.29
CA ALA A 11 31.09 1.99 4.96
C ALA A 11 32.27 1.35 4.20
N THR A 12 32.12 0.09 3.78
CA THR A 12 33.15 -0.61 3.00
C THR A 12 33.47 0.11 1.68
N VAL A 13 32.45 0.59 0.97
CA VAL A 13 32.63 1.33 -0.29
C VAL A 13 33.36 2.65 -0.04
N LEU A 14 33.00 3.37 1.03
CA LEU A 14 33.62 4.64 1.37
C LEU A 14 35.09 4.47 1.79
N GLU A 15 35.43 3.44 2.56
CA GLU A 15 36.82 3.10 2.90
C GLU A 15 37.67 2.84 1.65
N GLN A 16 37.14 2.06 0.70
CA GLN A 16 37.84 1.79 -0.57
C GLN A 16 38.04 3.04 -1.44
N ILE A 17 37.20 4.06 -1.31
CA ILE A 17 37.36 5.34 -2.00
C ILE A 17 38.38 6.21 -1.28
N GLU A 18 38.41 6.17 0.06
CA GLU A 18 39.39 6.91 0.86
C GLU A 18 40.83 6.45 0.58
N ASP A 19 41.02 5.16 0.31
CA ASP A 19 42.31 4.58 -0.06
C ASP A 19 42.78 4.96 -1.48
N LYS A 20 41.93 5.62 -2.28
CA LYS A 20 42.27 6.07 -3.64
C LYS A 20 42.75 7.53 -3.63
N SER A 21 43.66 7.86 -4.55
CA SER A 21 44.09 9.24 -4.76
C SER A 21 42.98 10.05 -5.45
N TYR A 22 42.58 11.17 -4.85
CA TYR A 22 41.68 12.17 -5.44
C TYR A 22 42.25 13.58 -5.24
N GLU A 23 42.07 14.45 -6.25
CA GLU A 23 42.67 15.79 -6.27
C GLU A 23 41.85 16.82 -5.48
N ASP A 24 40.52 16.64 -5.41
CA ASP A 24 39.61 17.52 -4.69
C ASP A 24 38.34 16.77 -4.23
N GLU A 25 37.53 17.45 -3.41
CA GLU A 25 36.26 16.92 -2.89
C GLU A 25 35.24 16.63 -4.01
N LYS A 26 35.31 17.36 -5.13
CA LYS A 26 34.44 17.14 -6.29
C LYS A 26 34.75 15.81 -6.96
N MET A 27 36.02 15.43 -7.09
CA MET A 27 36.46 14.15 -7.61
C MET A 27 36.01 13.02 -6.67
N LYS A 28 36.16 13.19 -5.35
CA LYS A 28 35.67 12.24 -4.34
C LYS A 28 34.16 12.00 -4.46
N ALA A 29 33.35 13.06 -4.49
CA ALA A 29 31.91 12.97 -4.70
C ALA A 29 31.57 12.29 -6.04
N GLY A 30 32.36 12.57 -7.09
CA GLY A 30 32.24 11.93 -8.39
C GLY A 30 32.43 10.42 -8.36
N MET A 31 33.40 9.93 -7.59
CA MET A 31 33.68 8.50 -7.41
C MET A 31 32.56 7.81 -6.62
N ILE A 32 32.10 8.41 -5.52
CA ILE A 32 30.98 7.89 -4.72
C ILE A 32 29.70 7.80 -5.58
N LYS A 33 29.44 8.83 -6.40
CA LYS A 33 28.34 8.83 -7.37
C LYS A 33 28.44 7.68 -8.37
N ASP A 34 29.63 7.31 -8.81
CA ASP A 34 29.83 6.21 -9.77
C ASP A 34 29.56 4.84 -9.13
N GLU A 35 29.96 4.63 -7.88
CA GLU A 35 29.56 3.44 -7.09
C GLU A 35 28.04 3.42 -6.87
N ALA A 36 27.44 4.55 -6.47
CA ALA A 36 25.98 4.66 -6.32
C ALA A 36 25.23 4.35 -7.63
N ASN A 37 25.74 4.77 -8.78
CA ASN A 37 25.20 4.41 -10.09
C ASN A 37 25.29 2.91 -10.36
N GLN A 38 26.34 2.24 -9.88
CA GLN A 38 26.52 0.81 -10.03
C GLN A 38 25.51 0.04 -9.17
N PHE A 39 25.40 0.35 -7.87
CA PHE A 39 24.37 -0.22 -7.01
C PHE A 39 22.96 0.04 -7.53
N PHE A 40 22.70 1.21 -8.12
CA PHE A 40 21.42 1.49 -8.77
C PHE A 40 21.14 0.54 -9.96
N LYS A 41 22.14 0.25 -10.81
CA LYS A 41 21.99 -0.70 -11.92
C LYS A 41 21.78 -2.12 -11.43
N ASP A 42 22.44 -2.47 -10.33
CA ASP A 42 22.31 -3.76 -9.64
C ASP A 42 21.01 -3.84 -8.81
N GLN A 43 20.18 -2.79 -8.87
CA GLN A 43 18.87 -2.65 -8.22
C GLN A 43 18.94 -2.68 -6.69
N VAL A 44 20.12 -2.40 -6.12
CA VAL A 44 20.34 -2.22 -4.69
C VAL A 44 20.13 -0.74 -4.36
N TYR A 45 18.88 -0.31 -4.45
CA TYR A 45 18.54 1.12 -4.42
C TYR A 45 18.79 1.78 -3.06
N ASP A 46 18.67 1.05 -1.94
CA ASP A 46 18.89 1.62 -0.61
C ASP A 46 20.38 2.03 -0.43
N VAL A 47 21.32 1.14 -0.77
CA VAL A 47 22.76 1.47 -0.80
C VAL A 47 23.04 2.63 -1.76
N ALA A 48 22.40 2.64 -2.94
CA ALA A 48 22.57 3.73 -3.89
C ALA A 48 22.09 5.08 -3.31
N ILE A 49 20.95 5.11 -2.61
CA ILE A 49 20.41 6.30 -1.94
C ILE A 49 21.40 6.82 -0.90
N ASP A 50 21.95 5.94 -0.07
CA ASP A 50 22.90 6.32 0.99
C ASP A 50 24.20 6.86 0.41
N LEU A 51 24.77 6.20 -0.62
CA LEU A 51 25.95 6.71 -1.31
C LEU A 51 25.68 8.05 -2.02
N TYR A 52 24.52 8.23 -2.67
CA TYR A 52 24.17 9.54 -3.23
C TYR A 52 24.03 10.61 -2.14
N THR A 53 23.54 10.25 -0.96
CA THR A 53 23.42 11.17 0.18
C THR A 53 24.79 11.63 0.64
N VAL A 54 25.74 10.71 0.83
CA VAL A 54 27.13 11.06 1.17
C VAL A 54 27.76 11.93 0.08
N ALA A 55 27.57 11.60 -1.19
CA ALA A 55 28.10 12.41 -2.29
C ALA A 55 27.50 13.83 -2.33
N LEU A 56 26.22 13.99 -1.98
CA LEU A 56 25.55 15.28 -1.88
C LEU A 56 26.06 16.12 -0.70
N GLU A 57 26.38 15.49 0.43
CA GLU A 57 26.98 16.17 1.58
C GLU A 57 28.35 16.76 1.24
N ILE A 58 29.12 16.09 0.37
CA ILE A 58 30.45 16.54 -0.08
C ILE A 58 30.32 17.62 -1.18
N HIS A 59 29.56 17.35 -2.24
CA HIS A 59 29.44 18.28 -3.36
C HIS A 59 28.06 18.21 -4.02
N PRO A 60 27.10 19.05 -3.58
CA PRO A 60 25.74 19.05 -4.13
C PRO A 60 25.72 19.40 -5.62
N THR A 61 25.07 18.57 -6.45
CA THR A 61 24.87 18.85 -7.88
C THR A 61 23.48 18.44 -8.35
N ALA A 62 22.97 19.08 -9.40
CA ALA A 62 21.69 18.72 -10.01
C ALA A 62 21.65 17.25 -10.47
N VAL A 63 22.78 16.69 -10.91
CA VAL A 63 22.90 15.29 -11.33
C VAL A 63 22.73 14.35 -10.15
N LEU A 64 23.38 14.63 -9.01
CA LEU A 64 23.27 13.81 -7.81
C LEU A 64 21.84 13.78 -7.28
N TYR A 65 21.21 14.96 -7.12
CA TYR A 65 19.80 15.05 -6.74
C TYR A 65 18.90 14.32 -7.75
N GLY A 66 19.11 14.50 -9.05
CA GLY A 66 18.33 13.81 -10.08
C GLY A 66 18.48 12.29 -10.09
N ASN A 67 19.65 11.78 -9.71
CA ASN A 67 19.91 10.35 -9.59
C ASN A 67 19.31 9.77 -8.31
N ARG A 68 19.45 10.46 -7.17
CA ARG A 68 18.83 10.04 -5.90
C ARG A 68 17.31 10.12 -5.96
N ALA A 69 16.74 11.15 -6.61
CA ALA A 69 15.32 11.20 -6.93
C ALA A 69 14.86 9.97 -7.73
N GLN A 70 15.66 9.48 -8.68
CA GLN A 70 15.33 8.27 -9.42
C GLN A 70 15.38 7.02 -8.53
N ALA A 71 16.33 6.92 -7.61
CA ALA A 71 16.37 5.84 -6.63
C ALA A 71 15.17 5.89 -5.68
N TYR A 72 14.78 7.09 -5.24
CA TYR A 72 13.53 7.29 -4.49
C TYR A 72 12.29 6.90 -5.28
N LEU A 73 12.20 7.18 -6.59
CA LEU A 73 11.10 6.70 -7.43
C LEU A 73 11.03 5.16 -7.48
N LYS A 74 12.19 4.48 -7.55
CA LYS A 74 12.29 3.01 -7.52
C LYS A 74 11.87 2.42 -6.17
N ARG A 75 12.07 3.17 -5.10
CA ARG A 75 11.64 2.83 -3.73
C ARG A 75 10.31 3.46 -3.34
N GLU A 76 9.65 4.13 -4.29
CA GLU A 76 8.33 4.73 -4.12
C GLU A 76 8.23 5.77 -3.02
N LEU A 77 9.38 6.36 -2.69
CA LEU A 77 9.53 7.50 -1.80
C LEU A 77 9.25 8.77 -2.62
N TYR A 78 8.02 8.90 -3.12
CA TYR A 78 7.65 9.94 -4.07
C TYR A 78 7.78 11.36 -3.51
N GLY A 79 7.62 11.54 -2.19
CA GLY A 79 7.86 12.81 -1.51
C GLY A 79 9.34 13.18 -1.55
N SER A 80 10.22 12.26 -1.18
CA SER A 80 11.67 12.46 -1.26
C SER A 80 12.14 12.65 -2.72
N ALA A 81 11.52 11.94 -3.67
CA ALA A 81 11.79 12.13 -5.10
C ALA A 81 11.36 13.51 -5.60
N LEU A 82 10.23 14.06 -5.11
CA LEU A 82 9.81 15.42 -5.42
C LEU A 82 10.80 16.45 -4.89
N GLU A 83 11.19 16.32 -3.62
CA GLU A 83 12.14 17.23 -2.98
C GLU A 83 13.49 17.25 -3.70
N ASP A 84 14.06 16.09 -4.00
CA ASP A 84 15.30 16.00 -4.76
C ASP A 84 15.15 16.53 -6.18
N ALA A 85 14.01 16.28 -6.85
CA ALA A 85 13.78 16.84 -8.18
C ALA A 85 13.67 18.37 -8.16
N ASP A 86 13.04 18.94 -7.13
CA ASP A 86 12.98 20.39 -6.92
C ASP A 86 14.37 20.98 -6.67
N ASN A 87 15.17 20.34 -5.81
CA ASN A 87 16.56 20.72 -5.56
C ASN A 87 17.43 20.64 -6.84
N ALA A 88 17.25 19.60 -7.66
CA ALA A 88 17.95 19.47 -8.92
C ALA A 88 17.63 20.62 -9.89
N ILE A 89 16.35 21.00 -10.01
CA ILE A 89 15.90 22.11 -10.86
C ILE A 89 16.36 23.46 -10.30
N ALA A 90 16.41 23.62 -8.97
CA ALA A 90 16.89 24.83 -8.33
C ALA A 90 18.39 25.07 -8.58
N ILE A 91 19.21 24.01 -8.57
CA ILE A 91 20.64 24.09 -8.88
C ILE A 91 20.89 24.32 -10.37
N ASP A 92 20.21 23.57 -11.24
CA ASP A 92 20.33 23.70 -12.69
C ASP A 92 18.95 23.68 -13.37
N PRO A 93 18.37 24.86 -13.66
CA PRO A 93 17.09 24.98 -14.36
C PRO A 93 17.09 24.40 -15.78
N SER A 94 18.25 24.11 -16.36
CA SER A 94 18.37 23.45 -17.67
C SER A 94 18.40 21.92 -17.59
N TYR A 95 18.48 21.36 -16.38
CA TYR A 95 18.55 19.92 -16.14
C TYR A 95 17.20 19.23 -16.37
N VAL A 96 16.94 18.87 -17.65
CA VAL A 96 15.68 18.25 -18.11
C VAL A 96 15.28 17.01 -17.31
N LYS A 97 16.25 16.22 -16.84
CA LYS A 97 15.97 15.02 -16.03
C LYS A 97 15.29 15.38 -14.71
N GLY A 98 15.59 16.53 -14.09
CA GLY A 98 14.92 17.01 -12.88
C GLY A 98 13.41 17.17 -13.08
N PHE A 99 13.00 17.88 -14.15
CA PHE A 99 11.59 17.99 -14.53
C PHE A 99 10.94 16.63 -14.78
N TYR A 100 11.65 15.73 -15.47
CA TYR A 100 11.13 14.38 -15.71
C TYR A 100 10.94 13.59 -14.40
N ARG A 101 11.88 13.66 -13.44
CA ARG A 101 11.72 13.01 -12.12
C ARG A 101 10.55 13.60 -11.34
N ARG A 102 10.41 14.92 -11.33
CA ARG A 102 9.29 15.61 -10.65
C ARG A 102 7.94 15.28 -11.29
N ALA A 103 7.87 15.21 -12.62
CA ALA A 103 6.68 14.79 -13.35
C ALA A 103 6.28 13.37 -12.97
N THR A 104 7.27 12.47 -12.93
CA THR A 104 7.08 11.06 -12.59
C THR A 104 6.56 10.90 -11.16
N ALA A 105 7.15 11.60 -10.19
CA ALA A 105 6.69 11.56 -8.81
C ALA A 105 5.28 12.15 -8.64
N ASN A 106 4.99 13.29 -9.29
CA ASN A 106 3.63 13.85 -9.29
C ASN A 106 2.61 12.92 -9.94
N MET A 107 2.99 12.19 -10.99
CA MET A 107 2.12 11.22 -11.66
C MET A 107 1.79 10.04 -10.73
N ALA A 108 2.79 9.51 -10.02
CA ALA A 108 2.61 8.46 -9.01
C ALA A 108 1.73 8.92 -7.83
N LEU A 109 1.79 10.21 -7.49
CA LEU A 109 0.96 10.82 -6.43
C LEU A 109 -0.45 11.22 -6.89
N GLY A 110 -0.85 10.88 -8.12
CA GLY A 110 -2.14 11.29 -8.68
C GLY A 110 -2.27 12.81 -8.93
N ARG A 111 -1.17 13.57 -8.81
CA ARG A 111 -1.09 15.02 -9.04
C ARG A 111 -0.96 15.32 -10.53
N PHE A 112 -1.89 14.80 -11.34
CA PHE A 112 -1.79 14.77 -12.80
C PHE A 112 -1.66 16.16 -13.44
N LYS A 113 -2.28 17.20 -12.87
CA LYS A 113 -2.12 18.58 -13.37
C LYS A 113 -0.66 19.05 -13.26
N LYS A 114 0.00 18.81 -12.12
CA LYS A 114 1.40 19.18 -11.89
C LYS A 114 2.33 18.35 -12.77
N ALA A 115 2.08 17.03 -12.85
CA ALA A 115 2.84 16.13 -13.71
C ALA A 115 2.76 16.55 -15.19
N LEU A 116 1.59 16.96 -15.67
CA LEU A 116 1.38 17.38 -17.06
C LEU A 116 2.25 18.60 -17.43
N THR A 117 2.33 19.59 -16.53
CA THR A 117 3.17 20.78 -16.75
C THR A 117 4.64 20.41 -16.95
N ASP A 118 5.18 19.53 -16.10
CA ASP A 118 6.58 19.11 -16.21
C ASP A 118 6.82 18.20 -17.42
N TYR A 119 5.92 17.25 -17.73
CA TYR A 119 6.05 16.42 -18.93
C TYR A 119 5.99 17.24 -20.22
N GLN A 120 5.17 18.29 -20.27
CA GLN A 120 5.13 19.20 -21.42
C GLN A 120 6.46 19.94 -21.58
N ALA A 121 7.07 20.39 -20.48
CA ALA A 121 8.40 21.00 -20.51
C ALA A 121 9.47 20.03 -21.03
N VAL A 122 9.45 18.78 -20.56
CA VAL A 122 10.37 17.73 -21.04
C VAL A 122 10.17 17.44 -22.52
N ALA A 123 8.93 17.23 -22.97
CA ALA A 123 8.61 16.92 -24.36
C ALA A 123 8.97 18.06 -25.32
N LYS A 124 8.92 19.32 -24.86
CA LYS A 124 9.37 20.48 -25.65
C LYS A 124 10.86 20.45 -25.92
N VAL A 125 11.67 20.02 -24.94
CA VAL A 125 13.14 19.96 -25.07
C VAL A 125 13.59 18.67 -25.75
N LYS A 126 12.89 17.56 -25.52
CA LYS A 126 13.19 16.23 -26.08
C LYS A 126 12.00 15.66 -26.86
N PRO A 127 11.67 16.21 -28.05
CA PRO A 127 10.48 15.82 -28.81
C PRO A 127 10.52 14.37 -29.34
N ASN A 128 11.71 13.79 -29.45
CA ASN A 128 11.92 12.42 -29.94
C ASN A 128 12.05 11.37 -28.82
N ASP A 129 11.94 11.78 -27.55
CA ASP A 129 11.97 10.84 -26.42
C ASP A 129 10.62 10.10 -26.35
N LYS A 130 10.65 8.83 -26.78
CA LYS A 130 9.45 7.99 -26.87
C LYS A 130 8.79 7.77 -25.52
N ASP A 131 9.59 7.63 -24.47
CA ASP A 131 9.08 7.38 -23.13
C ASP A 131 8.42 8.64 -22.55
N ALA A 132 9.09 9.79 -22.64
CA ALA A 132 8.53 11.06 -22.21
C ALA A 132 7.21 11.39 -22.94
N LYS A 133 7.14 11.08 -24.24
CA LYS A 133 5.91 11.26 -25.03
C LYS A 133 4.80 10.32 -24.58
N ALA A 134 5.08 9.04 -24.36
CA ALA A 134 4.09 8.08 -23.88
C ALA A 134 3.53 8.46 -22.50
N LYS A 135 4.40 8.89 -21.56
CA LYS A 135 3.98 9.36 -20.23
C LYS A 135 3.16 10.65 -20.29
N LEU A 136 3.52 11.58 -21.18
CA LEU A 136 2.73 12.80 -21.41
C LEU A 136 1.32 12.47 -21.91
N GLU A 137 1.20 11.62 -22.92
CA GLU A 137 -0.08 11.22 -23.51
C GLU A 137 -0.98 10.52 -22.48
N GLU A 138 -0.42 9.60 -21.69
CA GLU A 138 -1.16 8.90 -20.65
C GLU A 138 -1.56 9.83 -19.50
N CYS A 139 -0.65 10.70 -19.03
CA CYS A 139 -0.98 11.72 -18.03
C CYS A 139 -2.11 12.64 -18.51
N GLN A 140 -2.09 13.02 -19.80
CA GLN A 140 -3.14 13.85 -20.40
C GLN A 140 -4.48 13.11 -20.48
N LYS A 141 -4.47 11.83 -20.86
CA LYS A 141 -5.66 10.97 -20.90
C LYS A 141 -6.30 10.84 -19.52
N ILE A 142 -5.50 10.55 -18.49
CA ILE A 142 -5.99 10.41 -17.10
C ILE A 142 -6.55 11.73 -16.59
N TRP A 143 -5.82 12.83 -16.77
CA TRP A 143 -6.28 14.15 -16.35
C TRP A 143 -7.60 14.55 -17.03
N ARG A 144 -7.72 14.34 -18.35
CA ARG A 144 -8.98 14.60 -19.08
C ARG A 144 -10.13 13.75 -18.55
N ARG A 145 -9.89 12.46 -18.29
CA ARG A 145 -10.90 11.58 -17.70
C ARG A 145 -11.36 12.09 -16.33
N GLN A 146 -10.44 12.47 -15.45
CA GLN A 146 -10.81 13.03 -14.14
C GLN A 146 -11.59 14.35 -14.25
N GLN A 147 -11.20 15.24 -15.17
CA GLN A 147 -11.95 16.48 -15.39
C GLN A 147 -13.35 16.20 -15.95
N PHE A 148 -13.49 15.21 -16.84
CA PHE A 148 -14.78 14.78 -17.35
C PHE A 148 -15.64 14.19 -16.22
N GLU A 149 -15.10 13.25 -15.45
CA GLU A 149 -15.75 12.64 -14.28
C GLU A 149 -16.18 13.68 -13.25
N LYS A 150 -15.33 14.69 -12.98
CA LYS A 150 -15.66 15.80 -12.07
C LYS A 150 -16.73 16.72 -12.65
N ALA A 151 -16.73 16.97 -13.96
CA ALA A 151 -17.72 17.81 -14.63
C ALA A 151 -19.10 17.14 -14.72
N ILE A 152 -19.16 15.80 -14.79
CA ILE A 152 -20.42 15.03 -14.75
C ILE A 152 -20.85 14.66 -13.32
N SER A 153 -19.96 14.80 -12.33
CA SER A 153 -20.28 14.61 -10.91
C SER A 153 -21.19 15.74 -10.44
N THR A 154 -22.49 15.53 -10.59
CA THR A 154 -23.47 16.28 -9.82
C THR A 154 -23.61 15.54 -8.49
N ASP A 155 -23.16 16.16 -7.40
CA ASP A 155 -22.90 15.55 -6.08
C ASP A 155 -24.14 14.97 -5.35
N HIS A 156 -25.27 14.77 -6.03
CA HIS A 156 -26.50 14.28 -5.42
C HIS A 156 -27.15 13.03 -6.06
N ASP A 157 -26.73 12.58 -7.25
CA ASP A 157 -27.44 11.49 -7.97
C ASP A 157 -26.54 10.47 -8.70
N LYS A 158 -25.33 10.16 -8.19
CA LYS A 158 -24.61 8.98 -8.70
C LYS A 158 -25.33 7.73 -8.21
N LYS A 159 -26.17 7.15 -9.07
CA LYS A 159 -26.74 5.81 -8.85
C LYS A 159 -25.60 4.83 -8.56
N SER A 160 -25.76 4.06 -7.49
CA SER A 160 -24.78 3.04 -7.13
C SER A 160 -24.63 2.03 -8.27
N ILE A 161 -23.41 1.51 -8.47
CA ILE A 161 -23.19 0.43 -9.45
C ILE A 161 -24.04 -0.79 -9.08
N ALA A 162 -24.32 -0.99 -7.79
CA ALA A 162 -25.20 -2.05 -7.28
C ALA A 162 -26.60 -2.03 -7.93
N GLU A 163 -27.16 -0.84 -8.22
CA GLU A 163 -28.50 -0.72 -8.84
C GLU A 163 -28.53 -1.18 -10.30
N SER A 164 -27.37 -1.25 -10.95
CA SER A 164 -27.22 -1.70 -12.34
C SER A 164 -26.95 -3.20 -12.48
N ILE A 165 -26.72 -3.91 -11.37
CA ILE A 165 -26.33 -5.32 -11.37
C ILE A 165 -27.58 -6.18 -11.14
N ASP A 166 -27.97 -6.94 -12.15
CA ASP A 166 -28.98 -8.00 -12.04
C ASP A 166 -28.32 -9.38 -12.10
N VAL A 167 -28.09 -9.98 -10.93
CA VAL A 167 -27.50 -11.33 -10.79
C VAL A 167 -28.44 -12.42 -11.30
N ASN A 168 -29.76 -12.22 -11.26
CA ASN A 168 -30.73 -13.22 -11.67
C ASN A 168 -30.77 -13.39 -13.19
N ALA A 169 -30.50 -12.31 -13.92
CA ALA A 169 -30.36 -12.33 -15.39
C ALA A 169 -29.07 -13.02 -15.88
N MET A 170 -28.10 -13.31 -15.00
CA MET A 170 -26.85 -13.95 -15.39
C MET A 170 -27.02 -15.47 -15.51
N ALA A 171 -26.99 -15.97 -16.75
CA ALA A 171 -26.87 -17.40 -17.03
C ALA A 171 -25.48 -17.93 -16.63
N ILE A 172 -25.46 -19.19 -16.18
CA ILE A 172 -24.24 -19.95 -15.91
C ILE A 172 -24.08 -20.93 -17.07
N GLU A 173 -22.90 -20.98 -17.67
CA GLU A 173 -22.65 -21.92 -18.76
C GLU A 173 -22.53 -23.36 -18.22
N ASP A 174 -23.09 -24.35 -18.93
CA ASP A 174 -23.06 -25.78 -18.52
C ASP A 174 -21.64 -26.33 -18.29
N ALA A 175 -20.63 -25.70 -18.92
CA ALA A 175 -19.23 -26.05 -18.76
C ALA A 175 -18.60 -25.57 -17.44
N TYR A 176 -19.30 -24.74 -16.66
CA TYR A 176 -18.78 -24.22 -15.40
C TYR A 176 -18.79 -25.29 -14.29
N THR A 177 -17.60 -25.68 -13.84
CA THR A 177 -17.38 -26.74 -12.85
C THR A 177 -16.82 -26.23 -11.51
N GLY A 178 -16.95 -24.92 -11.28
CA GLY A 178 -16.52 -24.28 -10.04
C GLY A 178 -17.64 -24.17 -8.99
N PRO A 179 -17.34 -23.55 -7.83
CA PRO A 179 -18.27 -23.40 -6.73
C PRO A 179 -19.56 -22.70 -7.14
N HIS A 180 -20.67 -23.22 -6.67
CA HIS A 180 -21.99 -22.63 -6.85
C HIS A 180 -22.42 -21.97 -5.55
N LEU A 181 -22.60 -20.64 -5.56
CA LEU A 181 -23.16 -19.91 -4.43
C LEU A 181 -24.68 -19.94 -4.54
N GLU A 182 -25.33 -20.59 -3.59
CA GLU A 182 -26.78 -20.60 -3.45
C GLU A 182 -27.26 -19.30 -2.78
N ASP A 183 -27.69 -19.35 -1.52
CA ASP A 183 -28.25 -18.21 -0.80
C ASP A 183 -27.19 -17.42 -0.02
N ARG A 184 -26.44 -18.13 0.85
CA ARG A 184 -25.41 -17.56 1.73
C ARG A 184 -24.08 -18.29 1.59
N ILE A 185 -23.00 -17.59 1.94
CA ILE A 185 -21.67 -18.20 2.04
C ILE A 185 -21.67 -19.27 3.13
N THR A 186 -21.18 -20.47 2.81
CA THR A 186 -20.98 -21.57 3.74
C THR A 186 -19.49 -21.90 3.86
N LYS A 187 -19.13 -22.66 4.90
CA LYS A 187 -17.75 -23.15 5.04
C LYS A 187 -17.37 -24.05 3.87
N GLU A 188 -18.27 -24.90 3.41
CA GLU A 188 -18.08 -25.81 2.30
C GLU A 188 -17.80 -25.04 1.00
N PHE A 189 -18.60 -24.00 0.71
CA PHE A 189 -18.37 -23.12 -0.42
C PHE A 189 -17.02 -22.42 -0.33
N MET A 190 -16.64 -21.91 0.84
CA MET A 190 -15.35 -21.24 1.03
C MET A 190 -14.17 -22.17 0.78
N MET A 191 -14.22 -23.39 1.30
CA MET A 191 -13.15 -24.36 1.10
C MET A 191 -13.06 -24.79 -0.36
N GLU A 192 -14.20 -25.00 -1.05
CA GLU A 192 -14.22 -25.29 -2.49
C GLU A 192 -13.65 -24.11 -3.31
N LEU A 193 -14.05 -22.88 -2.99
CA LEU A 193 -13.58 -21.66 -3.66
C LEU A 193 -12.05 -21.53 -3.56
N ILE A 194 -11.50 -21.69 -2.37
CA ILE A 194 -10.06 -21.63 -2.12
C ILE A 194 -9.33 -22.72 -2.90
N GLU A 195 -9.86 -23.94 -2.93
CA GLU A 195 -9.26 -25.03 -3.70
C GLU A 195 -9.27 -24.73 -5.21
N LYS A 196 -10.37 -24.20 -5.75
CA LYS A 196 -10.44 -23.77 -7.16
C LYS A 196 -9.47 -22.62 -7.44
N PHE A 197 -9.34 -21.65 -6.55
CA PHE A 197 -8.37 -20.56 -6.66
C PHE A 197 -6.92 -21.07 -6.62
N LYS A 198 -6.60 -22.03 -5.75
CA LYS A 198 -5.28 -22.72 -5.77
C LYS A 198 -5.00 -23.34 -7.13
N GLY A 199 -6.03 -23.94 -7.75
CA GLY A 199 -6.02 -24.47 -9.12
C GLY A 199 -6.16 -23.43 -10.24
N GLN A 200 -6.03 -22.13 -9.95
CA GLN A 200 -6.13 -21.01 -10.90
C GLN A 200 -7.47 -20.92 -11.67
N MET A 201 -8.53 -21.55 -11.14
CA MET A 201 -9.88 -21.39 -11.69
C MET A 201 -10.46 -20.07 -11.21
N LYS A 202 -11.24 -19.42 -12.08
CA LYS A 202 -11.97 -18.20 -11.76
C LYS A 202 -13.39 -18.51 -11.27
N LEU A 203 -13.84 -17.83 -10.21
CA LEU A 203 -15.25 -17.88 -9.76
C LEU A 203 -16.16 -17.31 -10.84
N HIS A 204 -17.31 -17.94 -11.11
CA HIS A 204 -18.24 -17.45 -12.13
C HIS A 204 -18.76 -16.04 -11.80
N LYS A 205 -18.91 -15.18 -12.82
CA LYS A 205 -19.27 -13.76 -12.67
C LYS A 205 -20.56 -13.53 -11.85
N LYS A 206 -21.54 -14.43 -11.97
CA LYS A 206 -22.80 -14.38 -11.21
C LYS A 206 -22.53 -14.41 -9.71
N TYR A 207 -21.72 -15.36 -9.27
CA TYR A 207 -21.41 -15.54 -7.85
C TYR A 207 -20.46 -14.47 -7.34
N ALA A 208 -19.50 -14.04 -8.16
CA ALA A 208 -18.66 -12.89 -7.86
C ALA A 208 -19.52 -11.63 -7.60
N PHE A 209 -20.44 -11.27 -8.49
CA PHE A 209 -21.34 -10.13 -8.27
C PHE A 209 -22.28 -10.32 -7.07
N LYS A 210 -22.81 -11.54 -6.84
CA LYS A 210 -23.61 -11.83 -5.64
C LYS A 210 -22.83 -11.56 -4.35
N MET A 211 -21.59 -12.08 -4.26
CA MET A 211 -20.70 -11.82 -3.12
C MET A 211 -20.43 -10.33 -2.92
N LEU A 212 -20.17 -9.60 -4.01
CA LEU A 212 -19.92 -8.15 -3.94
C LEU A 212 -21.15 -7.37 -3.51
N LEU A 213 -22.35 -7.73 -3.97
CA LEU A 213 -23.61 -7.09 -3.55
C LEU A 213 -23.90 -7.35 -2.07
N ASP A 214 -23.75 -8.60 -1.61
CA ASP A 214 -23.93 -8.95 -0.20
C ASP A 214 -22.94 -8.18 0.68
N PHE A 215 -21.67 -8.14 0.25
CA PHE A 215 -20.62 -7.44 0.98
C PHE A 215 -20.81 -5.92 0.98
N TYR A 216 -21.21 -5.34 -0.15
CA TYR A 216 -21.54 -3.92 -0.27
C TYR A 216 -22.63 -3.51 0.71
N ASN A 217 -23.73 -4.28 0.77
CA ASN A 217 -24.83 -4.03 1.69
C ASN A 217 -24.40 -4.15 3.15
N TYR A 218 -23.53 -5.12 3.46
CA TYR A 218 -22.99 -5.30 4.80
C TYR A 218 -22.07 -4.14 5.21
N VAL A 219 -21.05 -3.82 4.39
CA VAL A 219 -19.97 -2.90 4.75
C VAL A 219 -20.46 -1.44 4.82
N LYS A 220 -21.50 -1.09 4.06
CA LYS A 220 -22.18 0.21 4.13
C LYS A 220 -22.73 0.52 5.53
N ALA A 221 -23.19 -0.49 6.25
CA ALA A 221 -23.79 -0.33 7.58
C ALA A 221 -22.74 -0.22 8.70
N LEU A 222 -21.47 -0.49 8.43
CA LEU A 222 -20.43 -0.43 9.46
C LEU A 222 -20.09 1.01 9.85
N PRO A 223 -19.60 1.25 11.08
CA PRO A 223 -19.01 2.53 11.47
C PRO A 223 -17.63 2.73 10.83
N THR A 224 -17.13 3.96 10.86
CA THR A 224 -15.79 4.28 10.35
C THR A 224 -14.68 3.66 11.20
N MET A 225 -14.89 3.60 12.51
CA MET A 225 -14.07 2.85 13.45
C MET A 225 -14.89 1.71 14.04
N VAL A 226 -14.42 0.48 13.88
CA VAL A 226 -15.09 -0.71 14.44
C VAL A 226 -14.46 -1.04 15.79
N GLU A 227 -15.29 -1.17 16.82
CA GLU A 227 -14.86 -1.57 18.16
C GLU A 227 -14.99 -3.09 18.31
N ILE A 228 -13.94 -3.73 18.83
CA ILE A 228 -13.86 -5.19 18.97
C ILE A 228 -13.61 -5.51 20.44
N ASP A 229 -14.48 -6.32 21.03
CA ASP A 229 -14.29 -6.89 22.36
C ASP A 229 -13.81 -8.36 22.24
N VAL A 230 -12.56 -8.61 22.63
CA VAL A 230 -11.94 -9.93 22.74
C VAL A 230 -12.12 -10.44 24.16
N PRO A 231 -12.89 -11.53 24.38
CA PRO A 231 -13.11 -12.06 25.72
C PRO A 231 -11.83 -12.62 26.36
N ALA A 232 -11.79 -12.63 27.70
CA ALA A 232 -10.67 -13.21 28.46
C ALA A 232 -10.33 -14.64 28.01
N GLY A 233 -9.04 -14.93 27.85
CA GLY A 233 -8.55 -16.23 27.37
C GLY A 233 -8.84 -16.57 25.91
N LYS A 234 -9.54 -15.70 25.16
CA LYS A 234 -9.77 -15.88 23.71
C LYS A 234 -8.66 -15.21 22.91
N LYS A 235 -8.18 -15.92 21.89
CA LYS A 235 -7.16 -15.45 20.95
C LYS A 235 -7.77 -14.48 19.93
N PHE A 236 -7.00 -13.48 19.52
CA PHE A 236 -7.31 -12.63 18.36
C PHE A 236 -6.04 -12.44 17.52
N THR A 237 -6.18 -12.49 16.20
CA THR A 237 -5.05 -12.33 15.26
C THR A 237 -5.16 -11.03 14.47
N ILE A 238 -4.06 -10.29 14.34
CA ILE A 238 -3.94 -9.09 13.49
C ILE A 238 -2.89 -9.38 12.42
N CYS A 239 -3.29 -9.29 11.15
CA CYS A 239 -2.44 -9.37 9.98
C CYS A 239 -2.30 -7.98 9.35
N GLY A 240 -1.16 -7.72 8.72
CA GLY A 240 -0.95 -6.54 7.89
C GLY A 240 -1.26 -6.81 6.42
N ASP A 241 -0.53 -6.10 5.57
CA ASP A 241 -0.65 -6.11 4.12
C ASP A 241 -0.44 -7.53 3.56
N VAL A 242 -1.22 -7.88 2.53
CA VAL A 242 -1.14 -9.18 1.82
C VAL A 242 -0.86 -8.97 0.33
N HIS A 243 -1.28 -7.85 -0.25
CA HIS A 243 -0.94 -7.42 -1.61
C HIS A 243 -1.10 -8.52 -2.68
N GLY A 244 -2.26 -9.17 -2.72
CA GLY A 244 -2.55 -10.18 -3.72
C GLY A 244 -1.66 -11.42 -3.69
N GLN A 245 -0.94 -11.67 -2.59
CA GLN A 245 -0.19 -12.91 -2.37
C GLN A 245 -1.13 -14.00 -1.82
N PHE A 246 -2.06 -14.46 -2.67
CA PHE A 246 -3.10 -15.42 -2.29
C PHE A 246 -2.57 -16.69 -1.63
N TYR A 247 -1.46 -17.24 -2.14
CA TYR A 247 -0.90 -18.48 -1.61
C TYR A 247 -0.32 -18.29 -0.19
N ASP A 248 0.28 -17.13 0.08
CA ASP A 248 0.74 -16.77 1.43
C ASP A 248 -0.43 -16.47 2.37
N LEU A 249 -1.53 -15.88 1.87
CA LEU A 249 -2.77 -15.75 2.65
C LEU A 249 -3.25 -17.13 3.13
N ILE A 250 -3.23 -18.13 2.26
CA ILE A 250 -3.62 -19.49 2.66
C ILE A 250 -2.60 -20.10 3.64
N ASN A 251 -1.31 -19.86 3.44
CA ASN A 251 -0.28 -20.28 4.39
C ASN A 251 -0.54 -19.72 5.80
N ILE A 252 -0.93 -18.45 5.94
CA ILE A 252 -1.34 -17.85 7.23
C ILE A 252 -2.44 -18.70 7.88
N PHE A 253 -3.46 -19.10 7.13
CA PHE A 253 -4.56 -19.91 7.67
C PHE A 253 -4.13 -21.35 8.00
N GLU A 254 -3.19 -21.92 7.26
CA GLU A 254 -2.64 -23.25 7.52
C GLU A 254 -1.79 -23.27 8.81
N ILE A 255 -0.97 -22.24 9.05
CA ILE A 255 -0.07 -22.19 10.22
C ILE A 255 -0.72 -21.59 11.49
N ASN A 256 -1.70 -20.70 11.34
CA ASN A 256 -2.35 -20.00 12.46
C ASN A 256 -3.80 -20.45 12.71
N GLY A 257 -4.28 -21.39 11.89
CA GLY A 257 -5.63 -21.92 11.93
C GLY A 257 -6.61 -21.13 11.06
N TRP A 258 -7.60 -21.82 10.51
CA TRP A 258 -8.61 -21.21 9.65
C TRP A 258 -9.48 -20.17 10.40
N PRO A 259 -9.95 -19.12 9.71
CA PRO A 259 -10.91 -18.19 10.28
C PRO A 259 -12.17 -18.90 10.77
N SER A 260 -12.63 -18.55 11.96
CA SER A 260 -13.85 -19.06 12.57
C SER A 260 -14.26 -18.18 13.75
N GLU A 261 -15.41 -18.46 14.36
CA GLU A 261 -15.85 -17.78 15.58
C GLU A 261 -14.87 -17.93 16.76
N THR A 262 -14.08 -19.01 16.80
CA THR A 262 -13.09 -19.26 17.84
C THR A 262 -11.66 -18.87 17.45
N ASN A 263 -11.45 -18.43 16.20
CA ASN A 263 -10.16 -17.97 15.70
C ASN A 263 -10.34 -16.71 14.83
N PRO A 264 -10.63 -15.56 15.45
CA PRO A 264 -10.90 -14.32 14.75
C PRO A 264 -9.63 -13.67 14.18
N TYR A 265 -9.82 -12.94 13.07
CA TYR A 265 -8.76 -12.23 12.33
C TYR A 265 -9.17 -10.79 12.02
N LEU A 266 -8.21 -9.88 12.10
CA LEU A 266 -8.24 -8.56 11.48
C LEU A 266 -7.15 -8.47 10.41
N PHE A 267 -7.52 -8.18 9.16
CA PHE A 267 -6.57 -7.82 8.11
C PHE A 267 -6.55 -6.30 7.93
N ASN A 268 -5.39 -5.69 8.13
CA ASN A 268 -5.23 -4.25 8.29
C ASN A 268 -4.93 -3.52 6.97
N GLY A 269 -5.80 -3.70 5.97
CA GLY A 269 -5.69 -3.04 4.66
C GLY A 269 -4.67 -3.69 3.72
N ASP A 270 -4.61 -3.15 2.50
CA ASP A 270 -3.67 -3.53 1.45
C ASP A 270 -3.75 -5.03 1.10
N PHE A 271 -4.97 -5.42 0.71
CA PHE A 271 -5.30 -6.79 0.32
C PHE A 271 -4.91 -7.06 -1.13
N VAL A 272 -4.94 -6.01 -1.95
CA VAL A 272 -4.81 -6.05 -3.42
C VAL A 272 -3.59 -5.27 -3.89
N ASP A 273 -3.44 -5.22 -5.21
CA ASP A 273 -2.32 -4.63 -5.94
C ASP A 273 -0.99 -5.38 -5.72
N ARG A 274 -0.03 -5.13 -6.62
CA ARG A 274 1.31 -5.72 -6.62
C ARG A 274 1.31 -7.20 -6.94
N GLY A 275 0.83 -8.05 -6.05
CA GLY A 275 0.69 -9.47 -6.32
C GLY A 275 -0.38 -9.71 -7.39
N SER A 276 -0.13 -10.71 -8.22
CA SER A 276 -0.96 -11.00 -9.40
C SER A 276 -2.13 -11.97 -9.11
N PHE A 277 -2.44 -12.17 -7.83
CA PHE A 277 -3.57 -12.95 -7.34
C PHE A 277 -4.46 -12.13 -6.39
N SER A 278 -4.60 -10.83 -6.69
CA SER A 278 -5.39 -9.89 -5.89
C SER A 278 -6.87 -10.24 -5.90
N VAL A 279 -7.39 -10.73 -7.03
CA VAL A 279 -8.79 -11.16 -7.18
C VAL A 279 -9.09 -12.36 -6.27
N GLU A 280 -8.24 -13.38 -6.27
CA GLU A 280 -8.39 -14.56 -5.41
C GLU A 280 -8.31 -14.18 -3.93
N THR A 281 -7.36 -13.29 -3.60
CA THR A 281 -7.15 -12.77 -2.24
C THR A 281 -8.40 -12.04 -1.74
N ILE A 282 -8.91 -11.05 -2.49
CA ILE A 282 -10.04 -10.23 -2.02
C ILE A 282 -11.35 -11.03 -1.97
N PHE A 283 -11.62 -11.93 -2.92
CA PHE A 283 -12.82 -12.78 -2.86
C PHE A 283 -12.76 -13.75 -1.68
N THR A 284 -11.58 -14.26 -1.33
CA THR A 284 -11.40 -15.11 -0.14
C THR A 284 -11.68 -14.33 1.14
N MET A 285 -11.15 -13.11 1.26
CA MET A 285 -11.38 -12.25 2.42
C MET A 285 -12.85 -11.82 2.54
N ILE A 286 -13.48 -11.40 1.45
CA ILE A 286 -14.92 -11.07 1.41
C ILE A 286 -15.76 -12.28 1.80
N GLY A 287 -15.42 -13.47 1.28
CA GLY A 287 -16.10 -14.70 1.63
C GLY A 287 -16.04 -15.01 3.12
N PHE A 288 -14.86 -14.94 3.75
CA PHE A 288 -14.75 -15.10 5.21
C PHE A 288 -15.42 -13.98 5.99
N LYS A 289 -15.45 -12.75 5.48
CA LYS A 289 -16.17 -11.65 6.11
C LYS A 289 -17.68 -11.89 6.13
N LEU A 290 -18.23 -12.40 5.04
CA LEU A 290 -19.65 -12.77 4.96
C LEU A 290 -19.98 -14.02 5.78
N LEU A 291 -19.04 -14.97 5.87
CA LEU A 291 -19.21 -16.19 6.67
C LEU A 291 -19.12 -15.94 8.18
N TYR A 292 -18.18 -15.09 8.62
CA TYR A 292 -17.91 -14.78 10.02
C TYR A 292 -17.90 -13.27 10.28
N PRO A 293 -19.06 -12.58 10.13
CA PRO A 293 -19.12 -11.12 10.14
C PRO A 293 -18.61 -10.47 11.44
N ASN A 294 -18.68 -11.16 12.57
CA ASN A 294 -18.23 -10.65 13.87
C ASN A 294 -16.85 -11.21 14.30
N HIS A 295 -16.16 -11.94 13.43
CA HIS A 295 -14.88 -12.60 13.74
C HIS A 295 -13.85 -12.49 12.62
N PHE A 296 -14.23 -12.03 11.44
CA PHE A 296 -13.30 -11.64 10.37
C PHE A 296 -13.47 -10.14 10.12
N PHE A 297 -12.40 -9.38 10.23
CA PHE A 297 -12.39 -7.92 10.17
C PHE A 297 -11.41 -7.44 9.10
N MET A 298 -11.75 -6.33 8.46
CA MET A 298 -11.01 -5.77 7.34
C MET A 298 -10.96 -4.25 7.50
N SER A 299 -9.77 -3.68 7.64
CA SER A 299 -9.55 -2.23 7.54
C SER A 299 -9.28 -1.84 6.10
N ARG A 300 -9.59 -0.61 5.71
CA ARG A 300 -9.12 -0.02 4.46
C ARG A 300 -7.63 0.29 4.55
N GLY A 301 -6.85 -0.07 3.54
CA GLY A 301 -5.49 0.42 3.31
C GLY A 301 -5.43 1.47 2.21
N ASN A 302 -4.26 2.00 1.91
CA ASN A 302 -4.13 2.99 0.84
C ASN A 302 -4.32 2.36 -0.55
N HIS A 303 -4.04 1.05 -0.70
CA HIS A 303 -4.26 0.32 -1.93
C HIS A 303 -5.74 -0.03 -2.19
N GLU A 304 -6.64 0.10 -1.22
CA GLU A 304 -8.09 0.09 -1.48
C GLU A 304 -8.58 1.47 -1.96
N SER A 305 -7.92 2.00 -2.99
CA SER A 305 -8.23 3.29 -3.62
C SER A 305 -8.06 3.26 -5.14
N ASP A 306 -8.83 4.10 -5.83
CA ASP A 306 -8.93 4.14 -7.29
C ASP A 306 -7.57 4.40 -7.96
N VAL A 307 -6.82 5.37 -7.44
CA VAL A 307 -5.52 5.76 -8.01
C VAL A 307 -4.52 4.62 -7.86
N MET A 308 -4.47 3.96 -6.70
CA MET A 308 -3.56 2.83 -6.49
C MET A 308 -3.92 1.66 -7.40
N ASN A 309 -5.19 1.26 -7.46
CA ASN A 309 -5.63 0.12 -8.27
C ASN A 309 -5.37 0.28 -9.78
N LYS A 310 -5.46 1.51 -10.29
CA LYS A 310 -5.10 1.89 -11.67
C LYS A 310 -3.61 1.69 -11.95
N MET A 311 -2.76 1.95 -10.96
CA MET A 311 -1.31 1.94 -11.12
C MET A 311 -0.70 0.57 -10.82
N TYR A 312 -1.18 -0.12 -9.77
CA TYR A 312 -0.51 -1.28 -9.20
C TYR A 312 -1.18 -2.63 -9.48
N GLY A 313 -2.16 -2.65 -10.38
CA GLY A 313 -2.56 -3.85 -11.10
C GLY A 313 -3.93 -4.39 -10.77
N PHE A 314 -4.56 -4.04 -9.65
CA PHE A 314 -5.87 -4.60 -9.29
C PHE A 314 -6.96 -4.25 -10.32
N GLU A 315 -7.02 -3.00 -10.79
CA GLU A 315 -7.98 -2.61 -11.85
C GLU A 315 -7.75 -3.45 -13.13
N GLY A 316 -6.48 -3.63 -13.50
CA GLY A 316 -6.09 -4.43 -14.66
C GLY A 316 -6.45 -5.91 -14.48
N GLU A 317 -6.24 -6.46 -13.29
CA GLU A 317 -6.50 -7.86 -12.96
C GLU A 317 -8.01 -8.14 -12.98
N VAL A 318 -8.81 -7.27 -12.35
CA VAL A 318 -10.28 -7.39 -12.37
C VAL A 318 -10.82 -7.27 -13.79
N LYS A 319 -10.30 -6.36 -14.62
CA LYS A 319 -10.72 -6.24 -16.03
C LYS A 319 -10.31 -7.45 -16.87
N ALA A 320 -9.14 -8.02 -16.61
CA ALA A 320 -8.67 -9.21 -17.32
C ALA A 320 -9.48 -10.46 -16.93
N LYS A 321 -9.81 -10.62 -15.64
CA LYS A 321 -10.55 -11.77 -15.12
C LYS A 321 -12.06 -11.60 -15.30
N TYR A 322 -12.59 -10.39 -15.19
CA TYR A 322 -14.04 -10.09 -15.21
C TYR A 322 -14.39 -8.95 -16.18
N THR A 323 -14.80 -7.79 -15.66
CA THR A 323 -15.34 -6.67 -16.45
C THR A 323 -14.98 -5.33 -15.80
N SER A 324 -15.02 -4.24 -16.59
CA SER A 324 -14.87 -2.88 -16.06
C SER A 324 -15.92 -2.54 -15.00
N GLN A 325 -17.18 -2.98 -15.18
CA GLN A 325 -18.25 -2.77 -14.20
C GLN A 325 -17.90 -3.38 -12.84
N MET A 326 -17.29 -4.57 -12.81
CA MET A 326 -16.86 -5.19 -11.55
C MET A 326 -15.73 -4.39 -10.90
N SER A 327 -14.79 -3.87 -11.69
CA SER A 327 -13.71 -3.02 -11.18
C SER A 327 -14.25 -1.73 -10.58
N GLU A 328 -15.21 -1.08 -11.25
CA GLU A 328 -15.88 0.13 -10.74
C GLU A 328 -16.65 -0.17 -9.46
N PHE A 329 -17.29 -1.34 -9.37
CA PHE A 329 -18.01 -1.73 -8.16
C PHE A 329 -17.07 -2.03 -6.98
N PHE A 330 -15.92 -2.65 -7.21
CA PHE A 330 -14.87 -2.77 -6.18
C PHE A 330 -14.43 -1.40 -5.67
N THR A 331 -14.18 -0.43 -6.57
CA THR A 331 -13.83 0.94 -6.17
C THR A 331 -14.90 1.59 -5.29
N GLU A 332 -16.19 1.35 -5.59
CA GLU A 332 -17.30 1.81 -4.74
C GLU A 332 -17.31 1.10 -3.38
N ILE A 333 -17.18 -0.23 -3.35
CA ILE A 333 -17.15 -1.05 -2.13
C ILE A 333 -16.00 -0.62 -1.21
N PHE A 334 -14.80 -0.42 -1.75
CA PHE A 334 -13.62 0.01 -1.00
C PHE A 334 -13.82 1.35 -0.30
N CYS A 335 -14.67 2.23 -0.84
CA CYS A 335 -15.02 3.47 -0.17
C CYS A 335 -15.78 3.25 1.16
N PHE A 336 -16.45 2.11 1.34
CA PHE A 336 -17.21 1.82 2.55
C PHE A 336 -16.46 0.99 3.59
N LEU A 337 -15.26 0.49 3.29
CA LEU A 337 -14.42 -0.23 4.27
C LEU A 337 -14.13 0.65 5.50
N PRO A 338 -14.22 0.12 6.74
CA PRO A 338 -13.79 0.83 7.95
C PRO A 338 -12.34 1.32 7.84
N LEU A 339 -12.03 2.47 8.42
CA LEU A 339 -10.68 3.05 8.35
C LEU A 339 -9.75 2.50 9.45
N CYS A 340 -10.32 2.03 10.56
CA CYS A 340 -9.55 1.55 11.71
C CYS A 340 -10.40 0.69 12.64
N HIS A 341 -9.73 0.06 13.60
CA HIS A 341 -10.33 -0.77 14.64
C HIS A 341 -9.80 -0.39 16.02
N LEU A 342 -10.64 -0.53 17.04
CA LEU A 342 -10.27 -0.34 18.44
C LEU A 342 -10.56 -1.63 19.21
N ILE A 343 -9.51 -2.34 19.63
CA ILE A 343 -9.62 -3.63 20.30
C ILE A 343 -9.54 -3.42 21.81
N ASN A 344 -10.52 -3.95 22.56
CA ASN A 344 -10.68 -3.85 24.01
C ASN A 344 -10.54 -2.42 24.54
N LYS A 345 -10.81 -1.40 23.72
CA LYS A 345 -10.59 0.03 24.02
C LYS A 345 -9.14 0.38 24.38
N LYS A 346 -8.18 -0.49 24.06
CA LYS A 346 -6.76 -0.40 24.46
C LYS A 346 -5.79 -0.47 23.30
N ILE A 347 -6.14 -1.13 22.20
CA ILE A 347 -5.25 -1.25 21.03
C ILE A 347 -5.93 -0.54 19.86
N PHE A 348 -5.28 0.49 19.34
CA PHE A 348 -5.74 1.17 18.12
C PHE A 348 -5.05 0.54 16.91
N VAL A 349 -5.83 0.15 15.90
CA VAL A 349 -5.31 -0.50 14.68
C VAL A 349 -5.73 0.30 13.45
N CYS A 350 -4.77 0.81 12.69
CA CYS A 350 -4.98 1.52 11.42
C CYS A 350 -3.92 1.10 10.40
N HIS A 351 -4.17 1.25 9.11
CA HIS A 351 -3.20 0.81 8.10
C HIS A 351 -1.90 1.64 8.11
N GLY A 352 -2.02 2.95 7.89
CA GLY A 352 -0.94 3.92 7.86
C GLY A 352 -0.47 4.30 9.27
N GLY A 353 -1.04 5.33 9.89
CA GLY A 353 -0.59 5.74 11.21
C GLY A 353 -1.34 6.90 11.81
N LEU A 354 -0.63 7.65 12.66
CA LEU A 354 -1.20 8.80 13.38
C LEU A 354 -1.18 10.08 12.55
N PHE A 355 -1.68 11.14 13.16
CA PHE A 355 -2.15 12.34 12.50
C PHE A 355 -1.09 13.44 12.40
N LYS A 356 -1.19 14.23 11.32
CA LYS A 356 -0.43 15.45 11.12
C LYS A 356 -0.76 16.52 12.16
N ASP A 357 -2.01 16.58 12.59
CA ASP A 357 -2.49 17.52 13.60
C ASP A 357 -2.58 16.88 14.98
N ASP A 358 -2.32 17.67 16.03
CA ASP A 358 -2.55 17.26 17.41
C ASP A 358 -4.04 17.29 17.77
N GLY A 359 -4.42 16.55 18.81
CA GLY A 359 -5.76 16.64 19.41
C GLY A 359 -6.85 15.85 18.69
N VAL A 360 -6.52 15.10 17.63
CA VAL A 360 -7.45 14.17 16.99
C VAL A 360 -7.89 13.11 18.01
N THR A 361 -9.19 13.01 18.24
CA THR A 361 -9.78 12.06 19.19
C THR A 361 -10.34 10.83 18.48
N LEU A 362 -10.58 9.75 19.22
CA LEU A 362 -11.35 8.60 18.74
C LEU A 362 -12.74 8.99 18.20
N ASP A 363 -13.36 10.06 18.73
CA ASP A 363 -14.67 10.54 18.25
C ASP A 363 -14.58 11.26 16.90
N ASP A 364 -13.51 12.02 16.66
CA ASP A 364 -13.25 12.64 15.35
C ASP A 364 -13.05 11.56 14.27
N ILE A 365 -12.39 10.46 14.62
CA ILE A 365 -12.22 9.30 13.73
C ILE A 365 -13.59 8.65 13.44
N ARG A 366 -14.43 8.42 14.46
CA ARG A 366 -15.79 7.86 14.26
C ARG A 366 -16.64 8.70 13.31
N LYS A 367 -16.51 10.03 13.38
CA LYS A 367 -17.25 11.01 12.57
C LYS A 367 -16.69 11.22 11.16
N THR A 368 -15.51 10.69 10.86
CA THR A 368 -14.88 10.86 9.55
C THR A 368 -15.72 10.16 8.47
N GLU A 369 -16.18 10.94 7.48
CA GLU A 369 -16.92 10.44 6.32
C GLU A 369 -15.99 9.67 5.37
N ARG A 370 -16.08 8.33 5.42
CA ARG A 370 -15.16 7.44 4.70
C ARG A 370 -15.59 7.07 3.28
N ASN A 371 -16.88 7.24 2.95
CA ASN A 371 -17.56 6.80 1.72
C ASN A 371 -17.17 7.62 0.48
N ARG A 372 -15.87 7.80 0.27
CA ARG A 372 -15.23 8.56 -0.80
C ARG A 372 -13.81 8.02 -1.06
N GLN A 373 -13.16 8.56 -2.08
CA GLN A 373 -11.72 8.36 -2.25
C GLN A 373 -10.95 9.12 -1.16
N PRO A 374 -9.80 8.62 -0.68
CA PRO A 374 -8.99 9.32 0.31
C PRO A 374 -8.65 10.75 -0.18
N PRO A 375 -8.83 11.78 0.66
CA PRO A 375 -8.38 13.13 0.35
C PRO A 375 -6.84 13.23 0.39
N ASP A 376 -6.31 14.36 -0.10
CA ASP A 376 -4.86 14.66 -0.03
C ASP A 376 -4.36 14.97 1.40
N GLU A 377 -5.27 15.28 2.34
CA GLU A 377 -4.96 15.63 3.73
C GLU A 377 -6.11 15.32 4.70
N GLY A 378 -5.82 15.36 6.01
CA GLY A 378 -6.78 15.15 7.10
C GLY A 378 -6.81 13.71 7.63
N ILE A 379 -7.69 13.45 8.61
CA ILE A 379 -7.76 12.19 9.37
C ILE A 379 -7.76 10.95 8.48
N MET A 380 -8.61 10.93 7.45
CA MET A 380 -8.70 9.79 6.53
C MET A 380 -7.40 9.57 5.74
N CYS A 381 -6.71 10.64 5.34
CA CYS A 381 -5.43 10.54 4.65
C CYS A 381 -4.37 9.94 5.59
N ASP A 382 -4.24 10.50 6.79
CA ASP A 382 -3.21 10.12 7.76
C ASP A 382 -3.36 8.66 8.22
N LEU A 383 -4.60 8.20 8.47
CA LEU A 383 -4.90 6.81 8.83
C LEU A 383 -4.44 5.79 7.76
N LEU A 384 -4.32 6.22 6.51
CA LEU A 384 -3.97 5.35 5.39
C LEU A 384 -2.51 5.53 4.93
N TRP A 385 -1.85 6.66 5.23
CA TRP A 385 -0.58 7.01 4.59
C TRP A 385 0.55 7.43 5.53
N SER A 386 0.28 7.73 6.80
CA SER A 386 1.34 8.19 7.71
C SER A 386 2.28 7.05 8.13
N ASP A 387 3.54 7.39 8.40
CA ASP A 387 4.57 6.44 8.86
C ASP A 387 5.19 6.90 10.19
N PRO A 388 5.60 5.98 11.08
CA PRO A 388 6.40 6.34 12.26
C PRO A 388 7.79 6.86 11.87
N GLN A 389 8.38 7.72 12.69
CA GLN A 389 9.78 8.15 12.59
C GLN A 389 10.50 8.03 13.95
N PRO A 390 11.81 7.75 13.97
CA PRO A 390 12.53 7.57 15.23
C PRO A 390 12.70 8.86 16.05
N ILE A 391 12.68 10.02 15.39
CA ILE A 391 12.88 11.33 16.02
C ILE A 391 11.54 11.95 16.45
N ASN A 392 11.56 12.71 17.55
CA ASN A 392 10.39 13.44 18.03
C ASN A 392 9.86 14.45 17.01
N GLY A 393 8.59 14.81 17.15
CA GLY A 393 7.90 15.76 16.30
C GLY A 393 7.28 15.11 15.07
N ARG A 394 7.13 15.91 14.01
CA ARG A 394 6.55 15.49 12.73
C ARG A 394 7.41 15.97 11.58
N SER A 395 7.45 15.18 10.51
CA SER A 395 8.12 15.55 9.26
C SER A 395 7.20 15.32 8.06
N PRO A 396 7.47 15.98 6.92
CA PRO A 396 6.82 15.62 5.66
C PRO A 396 7.00 14.13 5.37
N SER A 397 5.94 13.47 4.88
CA SER A 397 6.02 12.07 4.49
C SER A 397 7.02 11.87 3.34
N LYS A 398 7.90 10.86 3.47
CA LYS A 398 8.76 10.39 2.37
C LYS A 398 7.93 9.91 1.17
N ARG A 399 6.67 9.53 1.41
CA ARG A 399 5.71 9.14 0.37
C ARG A 399 5.08 10.33 -0.32
N GLY A 400 5.20 11.55 0.22
CA GLY A 400 4.60 12.77 -0.36
C GLY A 400 3.12 12.97 -0.05
N VAL A 401 2.51 12.09 0.77
CA VAL A 401 1.13 12.12 1.27
C VAL A 401 1.13 11.56 2.70
N GLY A 402 0.26 12.08 3.57
CA GLY A 402 0.32 11.83 5.02
C GLY A 402 1.49 12.58 5.70
N CYS A 403 1.91 12.11 6.87
CA CYS A 403 3.05 12.66 7.61
C CYS A 403 3.94 11.56 8.19
N GLN A 404 5.13 11.95 8.65
CA GLN A 404 5.90 11.14 9.59
C GLN A 404 5.65 11.64 11.01
N PHE A 405 5.46 10.72 11.98
CA PHE A 405 5.18 11.06 13.37
C PHE A 405 6.13 10.38 14.35
N GLY A 406 6.62 11.14 15.33
CA GLY A 406 7.61 10.68 16.30
C GLY A 406 7.05 9.98 17.54
N PRO A 407 7.95 9.51 18.44
CA PRO A 407 7.57 8.83 19.68
C PRO A 407 6.72 9.71 20.62
N ASP A 408 7.00 11.00 20.67
CA ASP A 408 6.24 11.99 21.45
C ASP A 408 4.79 12.13 20.96
N VAL A 409 4.58 12.11 19.64
CA VAL A 409 3.24 12.14 19.03
C VAL A 409 2.44 10.91 19.43
N THR A 410 3.04 9.72 19.30
CA THR A 410 2.40 8.46 19.71
C THR A 410 2.08 8.44 21.20
N ALA A 411 3.05 8.76 22.04
CA ALA A 411 2.87 8.72 23.49
C ALA A 411 1.77 9.68 23.96
N LYS A 412 1.74 10.91 23.41
CA LYS A 412 0.72 11.92 23.70
C LYS A 412 -0.67 11.45 23.27
N TRP A 413 -0.80 10.99 22.02
CA TRP A 413 -2.09 10.56 21.48
C TRP A 413 -2.66 9.34 22.20
N CYS A 414 -1.83 8.33 22.48
CA CYS A 414 -2.22 7.15 23.24
C CYS A 414 -2.75 7.53 24.63
N LYS A 415 -2.03 8.42 25.34
CA LYS A 415 -2.43 8.92 26.66
C LYS A 415 -3.76 9.68 26.60
N GLU A 416 -3.94 10.59 25.64
CA GLU A 416 -5.13 11.42 25.50
C GLU A 416 -6.38 10.58 25.14
N ASN A 417 -6.20 9.48 24.41
CA ASN A 417 -7.30 8.62 23.96
C ASN A 417 -7.48 7.34 24.79
N GLY A 418 -6.68 7.14 25.85
CA GLY A 418 -6.78 5.97 26.73
C GLY A 418 -6.34 4.64 26.10
N VAL A 419 -5.56 4.71 25.03
CA VAL A 419 -5.01 3.59 24.26
C VAL A 419 -3.62 3.25 24.81
N GLU A 420 -3.25 1.97 24.84
CA GLU A 420 -1.93 1.50 25.29
C GLU A 420 -0.88 1.62 24.18
N TYR A 421 -1.22 1.17 22.98
CA TYR A 421 -0.35 1.22 21.81
C TYR A 421 -1.14 1.18 20.49
N VAL A 422 -0.43 1.54 19.41
CA VAL A 422 -0.92 1.50 18.03
C VAL A 422 -0.33 0.28 17.31
N VAL A 423 -1.15 -0.43 16.55
CA VAL A 423 -0.70 -1.40 15.53
C VAL A 423 -1.00 -0.84 14.16
N ARG A 424 0.00 -0.90 13.28
CA ARG A 424 -0.11 -0.46 11.89
C ARG A 424 0.62 -1.39 10.94
N SER A 425 0.52 -1.15 9.64
CA SER A 425 1.06 -2.05 8.60
C SER A 425 1.90 -1.27 7.57
N HIS A 426 1.52 -1.16 6.29
CA HIS A 426 1.97 -0.16 5.29
C HIS A 426 3.48 -0.05 4.94
N GLU A 427 4.39 -0.56 5.77
CA GLU A 427 5.83 -0.63 5.54
C GLU A 427 6.32 -2.07 5.62
N VAL A 428 7.00 -2.52 4.58
CA VAL A 428 7.73 -3.79 4.57
C VAL A 428 8.78 -3.78 5.67
N LYS A 429 8.85 -4.87 6.45
CA LYS A 429 9.86 -5.09 7.50
C LYS A 429 10.60 -6.40 7.28
N PRO A 430 11.94 -6.47 7.47
CA PRO A 430 12.71 -7.69 7.24
C PRO A 430 12.16 -8.92 7.97
N GLU A 431 11.78 -8.80 9.24
CA GLU A 431 11.20 -9.90 10.02
C GLU A 431 9.66 -9.95 9.96
N GLY A 432 9.04 -9.16 9.08
CA GLY A 432 7.60 -8.98 8.97
C GLY A 432 6.97 -8.09 10.04
N TYR A 433 7.75 -7.62 11.02
CA TYR A 433 7.29 -6.68 12.04
C TYR A 433 8.43 -5.79 12.55
N GLU A 434 8.06 -4.69 13.23
CA GLU A 434 9.00 -3.84 13.95
C GLU A 434 8.29 -3.15 15.13
N ALA A 435 8.99 -3.05 16.27
CA ALA A 435 8.52 -2.27 17.41
C ALA A 435 9.17 -0.88 17.40
N HIS A 436 8.35 0.15 17.28
CA HIS A 436 8.74 1.56 17.29
C HIS A 436 8.38 2.23 18.61
N HIS A 437 8.88 3.45 18.79
CA HIS A 437 8.41 4.40 19.81
C HIS A 437 8.31 3.77 21.22
N ASN A 438 9.36 3.04 21.62
CA ASN A 438 9.45 2.36 22.91
C ASN A 438 8.31 1.36 23.18
N GLY A 439 7.82 0.68 22.13
CA GLY A 439 6.74 -0.31 22.25
C GLY A 439 5.34 0.28 22.27
N GLN A 440 5.15 1.54 21.85
CA GLN A 440 3.82 2.14 21.72
C GLN A 440 3.31 2.21 20.27
N CYS A 441 4.12 1.84 19.29
CA CYS A 441 3.73 1.72 17.89
C CYS A 441 4.38 0.47 17.29
N TYR A 442 3.56 -0.42 16.72
CA TYR A 442 4.04 -1.66 16.10
C TYR A 442 3.68 -1.70 14.64
N THR A 443 4.65 -2.02 13.79
CA THR A 443 4.40 -2.36 12.39
C THR A 443 4.28 -3.87 12.24
N VAL A 444 3.25 -4.35 11.54
CA VAL A 444 3.09 -5.75 11.12
C VAL A 444 2.78 -5.82 9.63
N PHE A 445 3.47 -6.68 8.90
CA PHE A 445 3.41 -6.82 7.46
C PHE A 445 3.32 -8.31 7.09
N SER A 446 2.30 -8.71 6.34
CA SER A 446 1.95 -10.13 6.15
C SER A 446 2.20 -10.66 4.73
N ALA A 447 2.94 -9.93 3.90
CA ALA A 447 3.38 -10.35 2.58
C ALA A 447 4.87 -10.77 2.61
N PRO A 448 5.21 -12.05 2.86
CA PRO A 448 6.58 -12.51 2.82
C PRO A 448 7.15 -12.45 1.40
N ASN A 449 8.46 -12.27 1.27
CA ASN A 449 9.17 -12.07 0.01
C ASN A 449 8.42 -11.12 -0.93
N TYR A 450 8.07 -9.95 -0.42
CA TYR A 450 7.18 -9.02 -1.09
C TYR A 450 7.64 -8.73 -2.53
N CYS A 451 6.69 -8.80 -3.47
CA CYS A 451 6.96 -8.68 -4.91
C CYS A 451 8.05 -9.62 -5.45
N ASP A 452 8.20 -10.82 -4.86
CA ASP A 452 9.18 -11.86 -5.23
C ASP A 452 10.65 -11.41 -5.20
N GLN A 453 10.95 -10.30 -4.52
CA GLN A 453 12.25 -9.62 -4.61
C GLN A 453 12.80 -9.15 -3.27
N MET A 454 11.91 -8.84 -2.31
CA MET A 454 12.32 -8.18 -1.07
C MET A 454 12.95 -9.12 -0.04
N ASN A 455 12.76 -10.45 -0.17
CA ASN A 455 13.29 -11.46 0.76
C ASN A 455 12.96 -11.22 2.25
N ASN A 456 11.94 -10.41 2.55
CA ASN A 456 11.45 -10.21 3.91
C ASN A 456 10.62 -11.41 4.36
N LYS A 457 10.48 -11.61 5.67
CA LYS A 457 9.44 -12.46 6.23
C LYS A 457 8.10 -11.73 6.25
N GLY A 458 7.02 -12.49 6.29
CA GLY A 458 5.72 -12.01 6.72
C GLY A 458 5.58 -12.22 8.23
N ALA A 459 4.68 -11.50 8.89
CA ALA A 459 4.31 -11.77 10.27
C ALA A 459 2.83 -11.49 10.52
N PHE A 460 2.32 -12.05 11.61
CA PHE A 460 1.05 -11.67 12.22
C PHE A 460 1.23 -11.52 13.73
N ILE A 461 0.33 -10.76 14.35
CA ILE A 461 0.28 -10.55 15.81
C ILE A 461 -0.84 -11.40 16.39
N THR A 462 -0.58 -12.03 17.54
CA THR A 462 -1.62 -12.64 18.38
C THR A 462 -1.66 -12.00 19.76
N ILE A 463 -2.88 -11.83 20.27
CA ILE A 463 -3.17 -11.37 21.64
C ILE A 463 -4.21 -12.30 22.29
N THR A 464 -4.35 -12.24 23.61
CA THR A 464 -5.52 -12.80 24.31
C THR A 464 -6.29 -11.70 25.03
N GLY A 465 -7.61 -11.84 25.18
CA GLY A 465 -8.44 -10.76 25.75
C GLY A 465 -8.07 -10.31 27.17
N ASP A 466 -7.39 -11.18 27.93
CA ASP A 466 -6.84 -10.94 29.28
C ASP A 466 -5.35 -10.56 29.29
N ASN A 467 -4.65 -10.71 28.15
CA ASN A 467 -3.26 -10.28 27.98
C ASN A 467 -3.08 -9.68 26.58
N LEU A 468 -3.19 -8.36 26.54
CA LEU A 468 -3.08 -7.56 25.32
C LEU A 468 -1.62 -7.33 24.89
N THR A 469 -0.64 -8.03 25.43
CA THR A 469 0.75 -7.93 24.95
C THR A 469 0.85 -8.55 23.55
N PRO A 470 1.37 -7.83 22.53
CA PRO A 470 1.46 -8.36 21.18
C PRO A 470 2.50 -9.49 21.09
N ARG A 471 2.09 -10.64 20.53
CA ARG A 471 2.98 -11.76 20.23
C ARG A 471 3.13 -11.92 18.73
N PHE A 472 4.33 -11.68 18.23
CA PHE A 472 4.65 -11.78 16.81
C PHE A 472 4.95 -13.23 16.41
N THR A 473 4.49 -13.63 15.24
CA THR A 473 4.88 -14.88 14.60
C THR A 473 5.25 -14.57 13.16
N SER A 474 6.53 -14.73 12.83
CA SER A 474 7.04 -14.56 11.47
C SER A 474 6.94 -15.86 10.68
N PHE A 475 6.82 -15.74 9.37
CA PHE A 475 6.72 -16.85 8.43
C PHE A 475 7.36 -16.49 7.08
N ASP A 476 7.86 -17.50 6.38
CA ASP A 476 8.46 -17.36 5.06
C ASP A 476 7.42 -17.49 3.95
N SER A 477 7.77 -17.04 2.74
CA SER A 477 6.92 -17.13 1.55
C SER A 477 6.76 -18.57 1.10
N VAL A 478 5.59 -18.91 0.54
CA VAL A 478 5.35 -20.22 -0.06
C VAL A 478 5.38 -20.17 -1.60
N PRO A 479 5.63 -21.29 -2.29
CA PRO A 479 5.56 -21.33 -3.74
C PRO A 479 4.18 -20.95 -4.28
N HIS A 480 4.16 -20.19 -5.38
CA HIS A 480 2.96 -19.84 -6.14
C HIS A 480 3.20 -20.09 -7.65
N PRO A 481 2.14 -20.12 -8.48
CA PRO A 481 2.30 -20.24 -9.93
C PRO A 481 3.16 -19.13 -10.53
N LYS A 482 3.77 -19.43 -11.68
CA LYS A 482 4.65 -18.51 -12.41
C LYS A 482 3.86 -17.37 -13.04
N MET A 483 3.54 -16.37 -12.24
CA MET A 483 2.96 -15.11 -12.67
C MET A 483 3.74 -14.00 -11.97
N PRO A 484 4.46 -13.15 -12.70
CA PRO A 484 5.28 -12.12 -12.07
C PRO A 484 4.37 -11.11 -11.34
N PRO A 485 4.87 -10.45 -10.28
CA PRO A 485 4.20 -9.31 -9.67
C PRO A 485 3.93 -8.24 -10.74
N MET A 486 2.87 -7.46 -10.53
CA MET A 486 2.49 -6.34 -11.39
C MET A 486 2.17 -6.77 -12.83
N ALA A 487 1.82 -8.04 -13.08
CA ALA A 487 1.53 -8.56 -14.42
C ALA A 487 0.38 -7.81 -15.12
N TYR A 488 -0.56 -7.28 -14.32
CA TYR A 488 -1.73 -6.54 -14.76
C TYR A 488 -1.60 -5.03 -14.61
N ALA A 489 -0.50 -4.54 -14.05
CA ALA A 489 -0.26 -3.13 -13.84
C ALA A 489 -0.01 -2.41 -15.17
N ASN A 490 -0.33 -1.11 -15.20
CA ASN A 490 -0.02 -0.30 -16.37
C ASN A 490 1.49 -0.05 -16.42
N ARG A 491 2.13 -0.57 -17.47
CA ARG A 491 3.58 -0.50 -17.69
C ARG A 491 4.15 0.91 -17.72
N LEU A 492 3.31 1.93 -17.98
CA LEU A 492 3.72 3.33 -17.97
C LEU A 492 4.00 3.87 -16.54
N PHE A 493 3.57 3.14 -15.51
CA PHE A 493 3.84 3.40 -14.10
C PHE A 493 4.89 2.44 -13.50
N GLY A 494 5.50 1.56 -14.32
CA GLY A 494 6.69 0.84 -13.91
C GLY A 494 7.86 1.82 -13.81
N PHE A 495 8.12 2.34 -12.61
CA PHE A 495 9.14 3.35 -12.37
C PHE A 495 10.52 2.75 -12.25
#